data_AF-A0A8X7NES6-F1
#
_entry.id   AF-A0A8X7NES6-F1
#
_cell.length_a   1.000
_cell.length_b   1.000
_cell.length_c   1.000
_cell.angle_alpha   90.00
_cell.angle_beta   90.00
_cell.angle_gamma   90.00
#
_symmetry.space_group_name_H-M   'P 1'
#
loop_
_entity.id
_entity.type
_entity.pdbx_description
1 polymer ?
#
loop_
_entity_poly.entity_id
_entity_poly.type
_entity_poly.pdbx_seq_one_letter_code
_entity_poly.pdbx_strand_id
1 'polypeptide(L)'
;MAASSEAPVAKKPSKPDCVLREITQYDCDIRVNKGIRCFPARRIFRICEGRPAVEVTHVVEWDSNDKPILKPEFQTAMPPSSHWSAS
;
A
#
# COMPACT_ATOMS: atom_id res chain seq x y z
N MET A 1 -45.39 -22.52 22.80
CA MET A 1 -43.92 -22.45 22.75
C MET A 1 -43.54 -22.07 21.34
N ALA A 2 -43.23 -20.81 21.09
CA ALA A 2 -42.78 -20.34 19.78
C ALA A 2 -41.24 -20.32 19.77
N ALA A 3 -40.63 -21.11 18.89
CA ALA A 3 -39.20 -21.08 18.66
C ALA A 3 -38.87 -19.93 17.71
N SER A 4 -38.21 -18.88 18.20
CA SER A 4 -37.61 -17.85 17.34
C SER A 4 -36.44 -18.46 16.59
N SER A 5 -36.56 -18.51 15.27
CA SER A 5 -35.45 -18.77 14.36
C SER A 5 -34.62 -17.50 14.24
N GLU A 6 -33.49 -17.45 14.94
CA GLU A 6 -32.48 -16.39 14.74
C GLU A 6 -31.64 -16.74 13.51
N ALA A 7 -31.88 -16.01 12.41
CA ALA A 7 -31.05 -16.10 11.22
C ALA A 7 -29.61 -15.67 11.54
N PRO A 8 -28.58 -16.32 10.95
CA PRO A 8 -27.20 -15.94 11.20
C PRO A 8 -26.94 -14.53 10.67
N VAL A 9 -26.58 -13.62 11.58
CA VAL A 9 -26.15 -12.26 11.25
C VAL A 9 -24.91 -12.35 10.36
N ALA A 10 -25.06 -12.04 9.08
CA ALA A 10 -23.96 -11.95 8.14
C ALA A 10 -22.93 -10.94 8.67
N LYS A 11 -21.76 -11.44 9.11
CA LYS A 11 -20.63 -10.58 9.49
C LYS A 11 -20.28 -9.72 8.28
N LYS A 12 -20.41 -8.40 8.40
CA LYS A 12 -19.82 -7.47 7.43
C LYS A 12 -18.34 -7.82 7.28
N PRO A 13 -17.79 -7.89 6.06
CA PRO A 13 -16.36 -8.16 5.89
C PRO A 13 -15.60 -7.11 6.70
N SER A 14 -14.79 -7.57 7.67
CA SER A 14 -13.85 -6.70 8.37
C SER A 14 -13.01 -6.00 7.30
N LYS A 15 -12.75 -4.69 7.49
CA LYS A 15 -11.85 -3.97 6.60
C LYS A 15 -10.55 -4.79 6.51
N PRO A 16 -10.05 -5.10 5.31
CA PRO A 16 -8.83 -5.90 5.19
C PRO A 16 -7.71 -5.18 5.94
N ASP A 17 -6.98 -5.93 6.76
CA ASP A 17 -5.82 -5.40 7.46
C ASP A 17 -4.76 -5.03 6.42
N CYS A 18 -4.56 -3.73 6.24
CA CYS A 18 -3.58 -3.21 5.31
C CYS A 18 -2.35 -2.76 6.08
N VAL A 19 -1.16 -3.09 5.57
CA VAL A 19 0.11 -2.70 6.16
C VAL A 19 0.91 -1.83 5.19
N LEU A 20 1.69 -0.90 5.76
CA LEU A 20 2.69 -0.16 5.00
C LEU A 20 4.02 -0.90 5.05
N ARG A 21 4.66 -1.07 3.90
CA ARG A 21 6.00 -1.63 3.75
C ARG A 21 6.87 -0.69 2.94
N GLU A 22 8.17 -0.71 3.23
CA GLU A 22 9.16 0.13 2.57
C GLU A 22 10.10 -0.73 1.72
N ILE A 23 10.46 -0.22 0.54
CA ILE A 23 11.57 -0.69 -0.28
C ILE A 23 12.49 0.49 -0.54
N THR A 24 13.79 0.30 -0.35
CA THR A 24 14.80 1.27 -0.80
C THR A 24 15.21 0.91 -2.23
N GLN A 25 14.92 1.80 -3.17
CA GLN A 25 15.44 1.74 -4.54
C GLN A 25 16.66 2.65 -4.67
N TYR A 26 17.50 2.40 -5.67
CA TYR A 26 18.63 3.26 -5.99
C TYR A 26 18.53 3.73 -7.44
N ASP A 27 18.54 5.04 -7.63
CA ASP A 27 18.69 5.65 -8.95
C ASP A 27 20.18 5.92 -9.19
N CYS A 28 20.76 5.35 -10.23
CA CYS A 28 22.21 5.34 -10.44
C CYS A 28 22.60 6.00 -11.76
N ASP A 29 23.56 6.92 -11.67
CA ASP A 29 24.16 7.64 -12.78
C ASP A 29 25.59 7.13 -13.02
N ILE A 30 25.87 6.63 -14.22
CA ILE A 30 27.19 6.15 -14.62
C ILE A 30 28.00 7.33 -15.16
N ARG A 31 29.04 7.73 -14.43
CA ARG A 31 29.88 8.86 -14.78
C ARG A 31 31.19 8.39 -15.40
N VAL A 32 31.39 8.68 -16.67
CA VAL A 32 32.63 8.35 -17.41
C VAL A 32 33.84 8.86 -16.63
N ASN A 33 34.80 7.98 -16.34
CA ASN A 33 36.02 8.22 -15.55
C ASN A 33 35.80 8.70 -14.10
N LYS A 34 34.57 8.62 -13.57
CA LYS A 34 34.23 9.05 -12.20
C LYS A 34 33.47 7.99 -11.39
N GLY A 35 33.15 6.84 -12.01
CA GLY A 35 32.47 5.72 -11.35
C GLY A 35 30.94 5.81 -11.41
N ILE A 36 30.27 5.06 -10.54
CA ILE A 36 28.81 5.01 -10.44
C ILE A 36 28.37 5.83 -9.23
N ARG A 37 27.41 6.75 -9.41
CA ARG A 37 26.80 7.50 -8.31
C ARG A 37 25.34 7.10 -8.17
N CYS A 38 24.97 6.52 -7.04
CA CYS A 38 23.60 6.12 -6.74
C CYS A 38 22.96 7.02 -5.67
N PHE A 39 21.66 7.27 -5.82
CA PHE A 39 20.84 8.03 -4.90
C PHE A 39 19.73 7.12 -4.35
N PRO A 40 19.63 6.94 -3.02
CA PRO A 40 18.57 6.12 -2.44
C PRO A 40 17.22 6.82 -2.54
N ALA A 41 16.19 6.07 -2.90
CA ALA A 41 14.80 6.48 -2.94
C ALA A 41 13.95 5.50 -2.10
N ARG A 42 13.38 5.99 -1.00
CA ARG A 42 12.42 5.22 -0.18
C ARG A 42 11.09 5.13 -0.92
N ARG A 43 10.56 3.92 -1.08
CA ARG A 43 9.29 3.64 -1.75
C ARG A 43 8.37 2.97 -0.76
N ILE A 44 7.22 3.59 -0.47
CA ILE A 44 6.26 3.07 0.50
C ILE A 44 5.09 2.43 -0.24
N PHE A 45 4.76 1.21 0.14
CA PHE A 45 3.69 0.43 -0.44
C PHE A 45 2.63 0.12 0.60
N ARG A 46 1.36 0.26 0.21
CA ARG A 46 0.24 -0.28 0.95
C ARG A 46 -0.08 -1.67 0.41
N ILE A 47 -0.07 -2.65 1.32
CA ILE A 47 -0.36 -4.05 1.01
C ILE A 47 -1.60 -4.44 1.81
N CYS A 48 -2.61 -4.93 1.11
CA CYS A 48 -3.83 -5.47 1.72
C CYS A 48 -4.03 -6.90 1.23
N GLU A 49 -4.60 -7.75 2.06
CA GLU A 49 -4.89 -9.14 1.67
C GLU A 49 -5.82 -9.20 0.43
N GLY A 50 -5.49 -10.09 -0.51
CA GLY A 50 -6.28 -10.31 -1.73
C GLY A 50 -6.28 -9.15 -2.72
N ARG A 51 -5.40 -8.15 -2.54
CA ARG A 51 -5.29 -6.98 -3.43
C ARG A 51 -3.86 -6.75 -3.88
N PRO A 52 -3.64 -6.16 -5.06
CA PRO A 52 -2.31 -5.73 -5.47
C PRO A 52 -1.69 -4.75 -4.46
N ALA A 53 -0.37 -4.83 -4.30
CA ALA A 53 0.38 -3.80 -3.58
C ALA A 53 0.35 -2.51 -4.40
N VAL A 54 0.17 -1.37 -3.72
CA VAL A 54 0.14 -0.07 -4.39
C VAL A 54 1.14 0.88 -3.76
N GLU A 55 1.95 1.54 -4.59
CA GLU A 55 2.86 2.58 -4.13
C GLU A 55 2.07 3.80 -3.65
N VAL A 56 2.39 4.26 -2.45
CA VAL A 56 1.78 5.42 -1.77
C VAL A 56 2.83 6.44 -1.31
N THR A 57 4.08 6.33 -1.78
CA THR A 57 5.21 7.19 -1.41
C THR A 57 4.88 8.69 -1.45
N HIS A 58 4.10 9.14 -2.44
CA HIS A 58 3.78 10.56 -2.64
C HIS A 58 2.68 11.11 -1.71
N VAL A 59 1.97 10.24 -0.98
CA VAL A 59 0.82 10.63 -0.14
C VAL A 59 0.98 10.21 1.32
N VAL A 60 2.09 9.57 1.69
CA VAL A 60 2.41 9.27 3.09
C VAL A 60 2.92 10.52 3.80
N GLU A 61 2.55 10.63 5.07
CA GLU A 61 3.17 11.54 6.02
C GLU A 61 4.14 10.77 6.92
N TRP A 62 4.97 11.49 7.66
CA TRP A 62 5.98 10.91 8.55
C TRP A 62 5.68 11.35 9.99
N ASP A 63 5.73 10.41 10.93
CA ASP A 63 5.62 10.72 12.35
C ASP A 63 6.94 11.23 12.94
N SER A 64 6.95 11.52 14.23
CA SER A 64 8.15 11.99 14.95
C SER A 64 9.27 10.95 15.01
N ASN A 65 9.02 9.70 14.64
CA ASN A 65 9.98 8.59 14.62
C ASN A 65 10.36 8.16 13.20
N ASP A 66 10.08 8.99 12.19
CA ASP A 66 10.33 8.69 10.77
C ASP A 66 9.60 7.43 10.24
N LYS A 67 8.44 7.13 10.85
CA LYS A 67 7.57 6.05 10.39
C LYS A 67 6.52 6.61 9.41
N PRO A 68 6.27 5.94 8.27
CA PRO A 68 5.26 6.39 7.34
C PRO A 68 3.85 6.14 7.89
N ILE A 69 2.99 7.14 7.75
CA ILE A 69 1.56 7.11 8.11
C ILE A 69 0.74 7.46 6.87
N LEU A 70 -0.32 6.70 6.61
CA LEU A 70 -1.26 6.96 5.52
C LEU A 70 -2.57 7.50 6.09
N LYS A 71 -2.97 8.70 5.65
CA LYS A 71 -4.23 9.30 6.10
C LYS A 71 -5.46 8.49 5.68
N PRO A 72 -6.57 8.53 6.45
CA PRO A 72 -7.76 7.73 6.20
C PRO A 72 -8.36 7.86 4.79
N GLU A 73 -8.28 9.03 4.17
CA GLU A 73 -8.78 9.30 2.82
C GLU A 73 -8.08 8.43 1.76
N PHE A 74 -6.76 8.23 1.89
CA PHE A 74 -5.96 7.41 0.97
C PHE A 74 -6.04 5.92 1.31
N GLN A 75 -6.61 5.55 2.46
CA GLN A 75 -6.87 4.15 2.79
C GLN A 75 -8.07 3.58 2.00
N THR A 76 -8.99 4.43 1.55
CA THR A 76 -10.26 3.98 0.95
C THR A 76 -10.32 4.21 -0.56
N ALA A 77 -9.68 5.27 -1.05
CA ALA A 77 -9.79 5.76 -2.43
C ALA A 77 -8.68 5.26 -3.37
N MET A 78 -8.24 4.02 -3.24
CA MET A 78 -7.29 3.48 -4.23
C MET A 78 -8.03 3.19 -5.54
N PRO A 79 -7.49 3.63 -6.69
CA PRO A 79 -8.09 3.28 -7.97
C PRO A 79 -8.23 1.76 -8.07
N PRO A 80 -9.36 1.23 -8.57
CA PRO A 80 -9.47 -0.18 -8.85
C PRO A 80 -8.32 -0.59 -9.78
N SER A 81 -7.64 -1.68 -9.46
CA SER A 81 -6.61 -2.22 -10.33
C SER A 81 -7.27 -2.70 -11.62
N SER A 82 -6.90 -2.13 -12.75
CA SER A 82 -7.28 -2.66 -14.06
C SER A 82 -6.41 -3.87 -14.37
N HIS A 83 -7.00 -4.94 -14.88
CA HIS A 83 -6.20 -6.01 -15.49
C HIS A 83 -5.45 -5.43 -16.69
N TRP A 84 -4.14 -5.65 -16.74
CA TRP A 84 -3.36 -5.35 -17.94
C TRP A 84 -3.87 -6.24 -19.07
N SER A 85 -4.34 -5.65 -20.17
CA SER A 85 -4.65 -6.36 -21.40
C SER A 85 -3.54 -6.07 -22.40
N ALA A 86 -2.54 -6.96 -22.49
CA ALA A 86 -1.68 -7.00 -23.66
C ALA A 86 -2.57 -7.31 -24.86
N SER A 87 -2.67 -6.37 -25.81
CA SER A 87 -3.12 -6.65 -27.17
C SER A 87 -1.90 -6.79 -28.08
#